data_AF-A0A3N7GKX5-F1
#
_entry.id   AF-A0A3N7GKX5-F1
#
_cell.length_a   1.000
_cell.length_b   1.000
_cell.length_c   1.000
_cell.angle_alpha   90.00
_cell.angle_beta   90.00
_cell.angle_gamma   90.00
#
_symmetry.space_group_name_H-M   'P 1'
#
loop_
_entity.id
_entity.type
_entity.pdbx_description
1 polymer ?
#
loop_
_entity_poly.entity_id
_entity_poly.type
_entity_poly.pdbx_seq_one_letter_code
_entity_poly.pdbx_strand_id
1 'polypeptide(L)' 'MTFKEAVEATPDVKTCYHAGLRALGSDSKKIYLQDTSKCEGSVDIDGCTTAVLPAKQPMGLLFLL' A
#
# COMPACT_ATOMS: atom_id res chain seq x y z
N MET A 1 5.92 -12.71 11.02
CA MET A 1 5.45 -11.96 9.85
C MET A 1 4.96 -10.61 10.33
N THR A 2 5.72 -9.59 9.98
CA THR A 2 5.39 -8.18 10.15
C THR A 2 4.59 -7.70 8.94
N PHE A 3 3.86 -6.60 9.09
CA PHE A 3 3.14 -5.98 7.97
C PHE A 3 4.08 -5.66 6.81
N LYS A 4 5.29 -5.15 7.10
CA LYS A 4 6.32 -4.87 6.11
C LYS A 4 6.72 -6.10 5.30
N GLU A 5 6.99 -7.23 5.96
CA GLU A 5 7.34 -8.49 5.29
C GLU A 5 6.23 -8.98 4.37
N ALA A 6 4.96 -8.84 4.77
CA ALA A 6 3.82 -9.22 3.93
C ALA A 6 3.71 -8.35 2.66
N VAL A 7 4.00 -7.05 2.78
CA VAL A 7 4.03 -6.13 1.65
C VAL A 7 5.20 -6.43 0.72
N GLU A 8 6.41 -6.64 1.26
CA GLU A 8 7.61 -6.97 0.48
C GLU A 8 7.50 -8.34 -0.22
N ALA A 9 6.77 -9.28 0.38
CA ALA A 9 6.48 -10.59 -0.22
C ALA A 9 5.47 -10.53 -1.38
N THR A 10 4.69 -9.45 -1.48
CA THR A 10 3.68 -9.29 -2.54
C THR A 10 4.29 -8.53 -3.72
N PRO A 11 4.53 -9.18 -4.88
CA PRO A 11 5.31 -8.59 -5.97
C PRO A 11 4.69 -7.29 -6.53
N ASP A 12 3.37 -7.17 -6.55
CA ASP A 12 2.64 -6.00 -7.05
C ASP A 12 2.79 -4.77 -6.16
N VAL A 13 3.03 -4.95 -4.85
CA VAL A 13 3.12 -3.84 -3.88
C VAL A 13 4.45 -3.76 -3.13
N LYS A 14 5.44 -4.57 -3.51
CA LYS A 14 6.72 -4.69 -2.80
C LYS A 14 7.47 -3.35 -2.64
N THR A 15 7.28 -2.43 -3.57
CA THR A 15 7.97 -1.12 -3.58
C THR A 15 7.14 0.01 -2.96
N CYS A 16 5.94 -0.31 -2.46
CA CYS A 16 4.92 0.67 -2.10
C CYS A 16 4.68 0.76 -0.60
N TYR A 17 5.56 0.12 0.17
CA TYR A 17 5.62 0.27 1.62
C TYR A 17 6.18 1.64 2.01
N HIS A 18 5.45 2.35 2.86
CA HIS A 18 5.90 3.58 3.49
C HIS A 18 5.80 3.47 5.01
N ALA A 19 6.82 3.91 5.74
CA ALA A 19 6.79 3.93 7.20
C ALA A 19 5.72 4.91 7.73
N GLY A 20 5.02 4.53 8.80
CA GLY A 20 3.92 5.32 9.37
C GLY A 20 2.80 5.57 8.36
N LEU A 21 2.15 6.74 8.42
CA LEU A 21 1.06 7.15 7.50
C LEU A 21 1.54 7.90 6.25
N ARG A 22 2.82 7.76 5.88
CA ARG A 22 3.42 8.54 4.79
C ARG A 22 2.79 8.27 3.43
N ALA A 23 2.23 7.07 3.20
CA ALA A 23 1.51 6.74 1.96
C ALA A 23 0.30 7.66 1.72
N LEU A 24 -0.32 8.21 2.77
CA LEU A 24 -1.48 9.08 2.66
C LEU A 24 -1.13 10.53 2.31
N GLY A 25 0.16 10.89 2.25
CA GLY A 25 0.60 12.25 1.94
C GLY A 25 -0.09 13.30 2.83
N SER A 26 -0.81 14.23 2.20
CA SER A 26 -1.50 15.33 2.90
C SER A 26 -2.71 14.87 3.72
N ASP A 27 -3.32 13.75 3.37
CA ASP A 27 -4.48 13.19 4.07
C ASP A 27 -4.10 12.53 5.40
N SER A 28 -2.82 12.25 5.62
CA SER A 28 -2.30 11.76 6.91
C SER A 28 -2.70 12.66 8.10
N LYS A 29 -2.83 13.97 7.87
CA LYS A 29 -3.23 14.96 8.89
C LYS A 29 -4.70 14.85 9.30
N LYS A 30 -5.53 14.18 8.50
CA LYS A 30 -6.96 13.97 8.79
C LYS A 30 -7.20 12.75 9.68
N ILE A 31 -6.18 11.91 9.86
CA ILE A 31 -6.26 10.73 10.72
C ILE A 31 -5.75 11.10 12.12
N TYR A 32 -6.64 11.00 13.09
CA TYR A 32 -6.27 11.11 14.49
C TYR A 32 -5.99 9.72 15.06
N LEU A 33 -4.72 9.41 15.28
CA LEU A 33 -4.30 8.23 16.03
C LEU A 33 -3.96 8.66 17.45
N GLN A 34 -4.54 7.98 18.44
CA GLN A 34 -4.15 8.19 19.84
C GLN A 34 -2.69 7.81 20.08
N ASP A 35 -2.17 6.84 19.33
CA ASP A 35 -0.79 6.40 19.41
C ASP A 35 -0.24 6.14 18.01
N THR A 36 0.54 7.09 17.49
CA THR A 36 1.17 7.00 16.18
C THR A 36 2.28 5.96 16.13
N SER A 37 2.82 5.53 17.28
CA SER A 37 3.87 4.50 17.34
C SER A 37 3.33 3.11 16.99
N LYS A 38 2.01 2.93 17.04
CA LYS A 38 1.33 1.70 16.61
C LYS A 38 1.16 1.60 15.09
N CYS A 39 1.37 2.69 14.36
CA CYS A 39 1.38 2.65 12.90
C CYS A 39 2.79 2.28 12.40
N GLU A 40 3.00 0.98 12.23
CA GLU A 40 4.26 0.44 11.72
C GLU A 40 4.52 0.88 10.28
N GLY A 41 3.47 0.97 9.45
CA GLY A 41 3.55 1.36 8.05
C GLY A 41 2.20 1.57 7.37
N SER A 42 2.24 2.05 6.14
CA SER A 42 1.12 2.24 5.24
C SER A 42 1.54 1.89 3.82
N VAL A 43 0.56 1.56 2.98
CA VAL A 43 0.76 1.22 1.57
C VAL A 43 -0.21 2.05 0.74
N ASP A 44 0.31 2.75 -0.26
CA ASP A 44 -0.50 3.45 -1.26
C ASP A 44 -0.86 2.45 -2.36
N ILE A 45 -2.04 1.85 -2.28
CA ILE A 45 -2.47 0.84 -3.26
C ILE A 45 -2.75 1.51 -4.60
N ASP A 46 -3.39 2.67 -4.62
CA ASP A 46 -3.79 3.35 -5.85
C ASP A 46 -2.55 3.78 -6.66
N GLY A 47 -1.62 4.49 -6.02
CA GLY A 47 -0.37 4.91 -6.69
C GLY A 47 0.48 3.72 -7.12
N CYS A 48 0.51 2.65 -6.33
CA CYS A 48 1.29 1.47 -6.61
C CYS A 48 0.72 0.63 -7.76
N THR A 49 -0.57 0.36 -7.72
CA THR A 49 -1.25 -0.45 -8.73
C THR A 49 -1.39 0.29 -10.05
N THR A 50 -1.44 1.63 -10.07
CA THR A 50 -1.47 2.39 -11.33
C THR A 50 -0.21 2.16 -12.18
N ALA A 51 0.94 1.89 -11.55
CA ALA A 51 2.19 1.59 -12.26
C ALA A 51 2.22 0.16 -12.85
N VAL A 52 1.52 -0.78 -12.22
CA VAL A 52 1.48 -2.20 -12.62
C VAL A 52 0.27 -2.49 -13.53
N LEU A 53 -0.84 -1.81 -13.29
CA LEU A 53 -2.13 -1.92 -13.95
C LEU A 53 -2.48 -0.57 -14.59
N PRO A 54 -2.02 -0.28 -15.82
CA PRO A 54 -2.55 0.85 -16.56
C PRO A 54 -4.07 0.68 -16.67
N ALA A 55 -4.83 1.73 -16.36
CA ALA A 55 -6.27 1.78 -16.07
C ALA A 55 -7.24 1.34 -17.21
N LYS A 56 -6.88 0.32 -17.99
CA LYS A 56 -7.62 -0.25 -19.10
C LYS A 56 -7.48 -1.78 -19.19
N GLN A 57 -7.45 -2.49 -18.06
CA GLN A 57 -7.64 -3.93 -18.08
C GLN A 57 -9.01 -4.28 -17.50
N PRO A 58 -9.94 -4.83 -18.31
CA PRO A 58 -11.23 -5.27 -17.80
C PRO A 58 -10.99 -6.39 -16.79
N MET A 59 -11.74 -6.31 -15.70
CA MET A 59 -11.80 -7.27 -14.61
C MET A 59 -11.79 -8.72 -15.15
N GLY A 60 -10.67 -9.43 -15.03
CA GLY A 60 -10.62 -10.80 -15.55
C GLY A 60 -9.33 -11.59 -15.41
N LEU A 61 -8.17 -10.99 -15.09
CA LEU A 61 -6.91 -11.73 -15.24
C LEU A 61 -5.80 -11.32 -14.27
N LEU A 62 -6.00 -11.50 -12.95
CA LEU A 62 -4.86 -11.66 -12.03
C LEU A 62 -5.24 -12.41 -10.74
N PHE A 63 -5.85 -13.58 -10.90
CA PHE A 63 -5.80 -14.67 -9.92
C PHE A 63 -5.79 -15.98 -10.72
N LEU A 64 -4.67 -16.27 -11.35
CA LEU A 64 -4.39 -17.63 -11.82
C LEU A 64 -2.89 -17.92 -11.71
N LEU A 65 -2.45 -18.21 -10.49
CA LEU A 65 -1.73 -19.43 -10.09
C LEU A 65 -1.44 -19.36 -8.59
#